data_AF-A0A3B8XBG3-F1
#
_entry.id   AF-A0A3B8XBG3-F1
#
_cell.length_a   1.000
_cell.length_b   1.000
_cell.length_c   1.000
_cell.angle_alpha   90.00
_cell.angle_beta   90.00
_cell.angle_gamma   90.00
#
_symmetry.space_group_name_H-M   'P 1'
#
loop_
_entity.id
_entity.type
_entity.pdbx_description
1 polymer ?
#
loop_
_entity_poly.entity_id
_entity_poly.type
_entity_poly.pdbx_seq_one_letter_code
_entity_poly.pdbx_strand_id
1 'polypeptide(L)'
;METVFHNVRPVELKMWLSIHNRFLTLFKEDGGIDQRTWSKGAEEEEASYRVGRFSRLPSNDLLKVIEELRRLDILPSIYFIFSRRGCREALQRLSLIHI
;
A
#
# COMPACT_ATOMS: atom_id res chain seq x y z
N MET A 1 -14.53 -36.19 -13.86
CA MET A 1 -14.38 -34.77 -13.50
C MET A 1 -13.82 -34.07 -14.72
N GLU A 2 -14.53 -33.06 -15.22
CA GLU A 2 -14.08 -32.23 -16.35
C GLU A 2 -13.52 -30.93 -15.79
N THR A 3 -12.34 -30.52 -16.25
CA THR A 3 -11.69 -29.29 -15.80
C THR A 3 -12.35 -28.09 -16.47
N VAL A 4 -12.99 -27.22 -15.69
CA VAL A 4 -13.58 -25.96 -16.18
C VAL A 4 -12.58 -24.83 -16.02
N PHE A 5 -12.25 -24.13 -17.10
CA PHE A 5 -11.34 -22.98 -17.10
C PHE A 5 -12.11 -21.67 -17.25
N HIS A 6 -11.88 -20.73 -16.33
CA HIS A 6 -12.39 -19.36 -16.40
C HIS A 6 -11.23 -18.37 -16.40
N ASN A 7 -11.12 -17.54 -17.45
CA ASN A 7 -10.11 -16.48 -17.55
C ASN A 7 -10.62 -15.11 -17.08
N VAL A 8 -11.58 -15.12 -16.15
CA VAL A 8 -12.19 -13.90 -15.61
C VAL A 8 -11.80 -13.81 -14.15
N ARG A 9 -11.35 -12.62 -13.70
CA ARG A 9 -11.10 -12.42 -12.29
C ARG A 9 -12.44 -12.41 -11.55
N PRO A 10 -12.60 -13.23 -10.49
CA PRO A 10 -13.85 -13.27 -9.74
C PRO A 10 -14.10 -11.99 -8.94
N VAL A 11 -13.08 -11.14 -8.79
CA VAL A 11 -13.14 -9.85 -8.10
C VAL A 11 -12.39 -8.78 -8.88
N GLU A 12 -12.82 -7.54 -8.70
CA GLU A 12 -12.15 -6.36 -9.26
C GLU A 12 -10.72 -6.24 -8.70
N LEU A 13 -9.75 -5.92 -9.56
CA LEU A 13 -8.38 -5.64 -9.12
C LEU A 13 -8.27 -4.17 -8.72
N LYS A 14 -8.50 -3.88 -7.44
CA LYS A 14 -8.19 -2.56 -6.86
C LYS A 14 -6.84 -2.58 -6.17
N MET A 15 -6.01 -1.59 -6.47
CA MET A 15 -4.71 -1.42 -5.83
C MET A 15 -4.52 0.05 -5.46
N TRP A 16 -3.92 0.30 -4.31
CA TRP A 16 -3.61 1.62 -3.82
C TRP A 16 -2.12 1.73 -3.52
N LEU A 17 -1.54 2.87 -3.87
CA LEU A 17 -0.22 3.26 -3.46
C LEU A 17 -0.33 4.08 -2.17
N SER A 18 0.36 3.63 -1.12
CA SER A 18 0.46 4.37 0.14
C SER A 18 1.63 5.35 0.08
N ILE A 19 1.31 6.64 0.10
CA ILE A 19 2.30 7.73 0.15
C ILE A 19 1.95 8.62 1.34
N HIS A 20 2.86 8.74 2.31
CA HIS A 20 2.65 9.56 3.50
C HIS A 20 1.34 9.24 4.25
N ASN A 21 1.07 7.95 4.48
CA ASN A 21 -0.18 7.43 5.06
C ASN A 21 -1.48 7.80 4.30
N ARG A 22 -1.40 8.21 3.04
CA ARG A 22 -2.56 8.40 2.16
C ARG A 22 -2.60 7.31 1.10
N PHE A 23 -3.81 6.81 0.81
CA PHE A 23 -4.05 5.80 -0.21
C PHE A 23 -4.51 6.44 -1.52
N LEU A 24 -3.67 6.35 -2.55
CA LEU A 24 -3.98 6.82 -3.90
C LEU A 24 -4.26 5.61 -4.80
N THR A 25 -5.33 5.62 -5.58
CA THR A 25 -5.65 4.55 -6.52
C THR A 25 -4.53 4.39 -7.54
N LEU A 26 -4.01 3.16 -7.69
CA LEU A 26 -2.96 2.85 -8.64
C LEU A 26 -3.52 2.57 -10.03
N PHE A 27 -4.70 1.97 -10.11
CA PHE A 27 -5.38 1.67 -11.37
C PHE A 27 -6.59 2.59 -11.55
N LYS A 28 -6.82 2.98 -12.80
CA LYS A 28 -8.05 3.60 -13.29
C LYS A 28 -9.12 2.52 -13.51
N GLU A 29 -10.35 2.94 -13.72
CA GLU A 29 -11.48 2.04 -14.02
C GLU A 29 -11.26 1.20 -15.29
N ASP A 30 -10.49 1.72 -16.25
CA ASP A 30 -10.10 1.00 -17.47
C ASP A 30 -8.96 -0.02 -17.28
N GLY A 31 -8.48 -0.20 -16.03
CA GLY A 31 -7.38 -1.08 -15.68
C GLY A 31 -5.98 -0.53 -16.00
N GLY A 32 -5.88 0.66 -16.62
CA GLY A 32 -4.62 1.35 -16.83
C GLY A 32 -4.07 1.97 -15.54
N ILE A 33 -2.78 2.29 -15.52
CA ILE A 33 -2.15 2.97 -14.38
C ILE A 33 -2.66 4.42 -14.27
N ASP A 34 -2.98 4.87 -13.06
CA ASP A 34 -3.22 6.28 -12.77
C ASP A 34 -1.89 7.05 -12.79
N GLN A 35 -1.71 7.87 -13.83
CA GLN A 35 -0.47 8.61 -14.02
C GLN A 35 -0.19 9.63 -12.92
N ARG A 36 -1.22 10.20 -12.28
CA ARG A 36 -1.02 11.16 -11.18
C ARG A 36 -0.48 10.45 -9.94
N THR A 37 -1.01 9.26 -9.64
CA THR A 37 -0.49 8.43 -8.56
C THR A 37 0.94 7.97 -8.88
N TRP A 38 1.19 7.54 -10.12
CA TRP A 38 2.51 7.08 -10.55
C TRP A 38 3.58 8.17 -10.45
N SER A 39 3.33 9.37 -10.99
CA SER A 39 4.25 10.50 -10.92
C SER A 39 4.57 10.89 -9.47
N LYS A 40 3.56 10.93 -8.59
CA LYS A 40 3.78 11.19 -7.16
C LYS A 40 4.67 10.13 -6.51
N GLY A 41 4.48 8.86 -6.83
CA GLY A 41 5.32 7.78 -6.32
C GLY A 41 6.79 7.95 -6.75
N ALA A 42 7.02 8.27 -8.02
CA ALA A 42 8.36 8.50 -8.55
C ALA A 42 9.05 9.72 -7.93
N GLU A 43 8.33 10.82 -7.75
CA GLU A 43 8.86 12.03 -7.10
C GLU A 43 9.31 11.78 -5.65
N GLU A 44 8.53 11.01 -4.89
CA GLU A 44 8.84 10.65 -3.50
C GLU A 44 10.05 9.71 -3.41
N GLU A 45 10.16 8.75 -4.33
CA GLU A 45 11.33 7.88 -4.44
C GLU A 45 12.60 8.68 -4.75
N GLU A 46 12.53 9.60 -5.72
CA GLU A 46 13.64 10.47 -6.09
C GLU A 46 14.05 11.41 -4.94
N ALA A 47 13.07 12.00 -4.24
CA ALA A 47 13.31 12.81 -3.05
C ALA A 47 14.01 12.00 -1.95
N SER A 48 13.58 10.76 -1.73
CA SER A 48 14.17 9.84 -0.74
C SER A 48 15.65 9.52 -1.06
N TYR A 49 15.96 9.34 -2.35
CA TYR A 49 17.31 9.08 -2.83
C TYR A 49 18.23 10.30 -2.66
N ARG A 50 17.79 11.49 -3.09
CA ARG A 50 18.57 12.74 -3.00
C ARG A 50 18.96 13.12 -1.59
N VAL A 51 18.11 12.82 -0.60
CA VAL A 51 18.34 13.19 0.80
C VAL A 51 19.21 12.15 1.53
N GLY A 52 19.54 11.00 0.92
CA GLY A 52 20.35 9.95 1.54
C GLY A 52 19.76 9.39 2.85
N ARG A 53 18.45 9.63 3.09
CA ARG A 53 17.78 9.46 4.40
C ARG A 53 16.66 8.42 4.36
N PHE A 54 16.90 7.28 3.73
CA PHE A 54 16.10 6.07 4.03
C PHE A 54 16.10 5.70 5.53
N SER A 55 17.02 6.25 6.33
CA SER A 55 17.06 6.10 7.78
C SER A 55 16.09 6.99 8.57
N ARG A 56 15.59 8.11 8.00
CA ARG A 56 14.80 9.12 8.73
C ARG A 56 13.43 9.43 8.13
N LEU A 57 13.08 8.84 6.99
CA LEU A 57 11.70 8.93 6.53
C LEU A 57 10.81 8.24 7.57
N PRO A 58 9.78 8.92 8.09
CA PRO A 58 8.90 8.31 9.07
C PRO A 58 8.31 7.04 8.46
N SER A 59 8.57 5.88 9.07
CA SER A 59 7.91 4.65 8.64
C SER A 59 6.41 4.89 8.71
N ASN A 60 5.66 4.49 7.68
CA ASN A 60 4.20 4.56 7.69
C ASN A 60 3.73 3.99 9.03
N ASP A 61 3.00 4.81 9.78
CA ASP A 61 2.50 4.42 11.08
C ASP A 61 1.37 3.43 10.83
N LEU A 62 1.63 2.16 11.10
CA LEU A 62 0.72 1.10 10.72
C LEU A 62 -0.66 1.27 11.36
N LEU A 63 -0.75 1.95 12.50
CA LEU A 63 -2.03 2.26 13.12
C LEU A 63 -2.85 3.24 12.29
N LYS A 64 -2.21 4.34 11.86
CA LYS A 64 -2.84 5.32 10.98
C LYS A 64 -3.24 4.70 9.65
N VAL A 65 -2.40 3.80 9.13
CA VAL A 65 -2.73 3.01 7.94
C VAL A 65 -4.02 2.20 8.16
N ILE A 66 -4.14 1.47 9.26
CA ILE A 66 -5.34 0.67 9.57
C ILE A 66 -6.58 1.56 9.74
N GLU A 67 -6.45 2.70 10.43
CA GLU A 67 -7.53 3.68 10.58
C GLU A 67 -8.00 4.19 9.22
N GLU A 68 -7.08 4.54 8.32
CA GLU A 68 -7.42 5.01 6.99
C GLU A 68 -8.03 3.90 6.11
N LEU A 69 -7.53 2.67 6.19
CA LEU A 69 -8.12 1.52 5.50
C LEU A 69 -9.56 1.27 5.98
N ARG A 70 -9.83 1.41 7.28
CA ARG A 70 -11.17 1.31 7.85
C ARG A 70 -12.06 2.47 7.40
N ARG A 71 -11.54 3.70 7.42
CA ARG A 71 -12.25 4.92 7.00
C ARG A 71 -12.67 4.86 5.52
N LEU A 72 -11.85 4.24 4.68
CA LEU A 72 -12.11 4.06 3.25
C LEU A 72 -12.96 2.82 2.94
N ASP A 73 -13.36 2.03 3.94
CA ASP A 73 -14.12 0.79 3.78
C ASP A 73 -13.45 -0.23 2.84
N ILE A 74 -12.12 -0.36 2.95
CA ILE A 74 -11.30 -1.26 2.12
C ILE A 74 -10.65 -2.38 2.93
N LEU A 75 -11.16 -2.66 4.14
CA LEU A 75 -10.81 -3.84 4.92
C LEU A 75 -11.73 -5.03 4.55
N PRO A 76 -11.22 -6.27 4.51
CA PRO A 76 -9.82 -6.66 4.71
C PRO A 76 -8.93 -6.30 3.52
N SER A 77 -7.66 -5.96 3.79
CA SER A 77 -6.68 -5.56 2.77
C SER A 77 -5.35 -6.29 2.93
N ILE A 78 -4.66 -6.55 1.81
CA ILE A 78 -3.26 -6.97 1.80
C ILE A 78 -2.38 -5.72 1.68
N TYR A 79 -1.54 -5.45 2.69
CA TYR A 79 -0.66 -4.29 2.71
C TYR A 79 0.80 -4.70 2.52
N PHE A 80 1.42 -4.24 1.43
CA PHE A 80 2.81 -4.57 1.10
C PHE A 80 3.78 -3.53 1.68
N ILE A 81 4.79 -4.01 2.39
CA ILE A 81 5.91 -3.19 2.87
C ILE A 81 7.19 -3.74 2.24
N PHE A 82 7.80 -2.99 1.32
CA PHE A 82 9.02 -3.38 0.62
C PHE A 82 10.29 -3.05 1.43
N SER A 83 10.29 -3.36 2.74
CA SER A 83 11.43 -3.13 3.64
C SER A 83 11.39 -4.09 4.83
N ARG A 84 12.42 -4.94 4.98
CA ARG A 84 12.53 -5.88 6.11
C ARG A 84 12.48 -5.19 7.47
N ARG A 85 13.19 -4.05 7.59
CA ARG A 85 13.17 -3.21 8.81
C ARG A 85 11.77 -2.63 9.02
N GLY A 86 11.17 -2.07 7.97
CA GLY A 86 9.82 -1.52 8.00
C GLY A 86 8.78 -2.54 8.45
N CYS A 87 8.85 -3.79 7.94
CA CYS A 87 7.98 -4.88 8.38
C CYS A 87 8.12 -5.17 9.88
N ARG A 88 9.36 -5.27 10.38
CA ARG A 88 9.61 -5.51 11.81
C ARG A 88 9.04 -4.39 12.69
N GLU A 89 9.28 -3.14 12.33
CA GLU A 89 8.75 -1.97 13.07
C GLU A 89 7.21 -1.96 13.07
N ALA A 90 6.59 -2.26 11.94
CA ALA A 90 5.14 -2.40 11.80
C ALA A 90 4.57 -3.49 12.73
N LEU A 91 5.15 -4.69 12.72
CA LEU A 91 4.69 -5.80 13.55
C LEU A 91 4.88 -5.53 15.05
N GLN A 92 5.98 -4.90 15.45
CA GLN A 92 6.20 -4.51 16.84
C GLN A 92 5.10 -3.57 17.35
N ARG A 93 4.69 -2.59 16.56
CA ARG A 93 3.59 -1.68 16.92
C ARG A 93 2.26 -2.42 17.10
N LEU A 94 1.97 -3.42 16.26
CA LEU A 94 0.76 -4.24 16.40
C LEU A 94 0.80 -5.14 17.63
N SER A 95 1.95 -5.72 17.97
CA SER A 95 2.07 -6.59 19.15
C SER A 95 1.81 -5.88 20.49
N LEU A 96 1.84 -4.54 20.51
CA LEU A 96 1.54 -3.73 21.68
C LEU A 96 0.04 -3.48 21.86
N ILE A 97 -0.79 -3.97 20.94
CA ILE A 97 -2.22 -3.68 20.89
C ILE A 97 -2.96 -5.00 20.89
N HIS A 98 -3.75 -5.22 21.93
CA HIS A 98 -4.73 -6.30 21.94
C HIS A 98 -5.90 -5.85 21.08
N ILE A 99 -5.92 -6.26 19.81
CA ILE A 99 -7.06 -6.14 18.90
C ILE A 99 -7.97 -7.35 19.11
#